data_AF-A0A974P0V9-F1
#
_entry.id   AF-A0A974P0V9-F1
#
_cell.length_a   1.000
_cell.length_b   1.000
_cell.length_c   1.000
_cell.angle_alpha   90.00
_cell.angle_beta   90.00
_cell.angle_gamma   90.00
#
_symmetry.space_group_name_H-M   'P 1'
#
loop_
_entity.id
_entity.type
_entity.pdbx_description
1 polymer ?
#
loop_
_entity_poly.entity_id
_entity_poly.type
_entity_poly.pdbx_seq_one_letter_code
_entity_poly.pdbx_strand_id
1 'polypeptide(L)'
;MPLWPGGHGAAAISAALLERHRSGKGQAVTVSGLHGVSEVTGPVRVLADPPLPRGAPLGASPSYRLYECGDGQWFFLATLFVAFYHRAIQALGLGTTGRPSPRTRCWPARP
;
A
#
# COMPACT_ATOMS: atom_id res chain seq x y z
N MET A 1 -3.55 -18.13 17.16
CA MET A 1 -4.55 -18.23 16.07
C MET A 1 -4.90 -16.82 15.61
N PRO A 2 -4.64 -16.41 14.36
CA PRO A 2 -4.89 -15.04 13.94
C PRO A 2 -6.40 -14.81 13.71
N LEU A 3 -6.95 -13.82 14.41
CA LEU A 3 -8.38 -13.42 14.45
C LEU A 3 -8.85 -12.67 13.18
N TRP A 4 -8.21 -12.87 12.03
CA TRP A 4 -8.37 -12.01 10.85
C TRP A 4 -9.62 -12.22 9.94
N PRO A 5 -10.47 -13.28 10.02
CA PRO A 5 -11.58 -13.41 9.06
C PRO A 5 -12.87 -12.62 9.40
N GLY A 6 -12.88 -11.82 10.48
CA GLY A 6 -14.13 -11.24 11.02
C GLY A 6 -14.89 -10.29 10.07
N GLY A 7 -14.18 -9.47 9.29
CA GLY A 7 -14.81 -8.43 8.46
C GLY A 7 -15.79 -8.97 7.41
N HIS A 8 -15.37 -9.98 6.66
CA HIS A 8 -16.23 -10.62 5.65
C HIS A 8 -17.37 -11.44 6.25
N GLY A 9 -17.15 -12.04 7.43
CA GLY A 9 -18.18 -12.77 8.14
C GLY A 9 -19.38 -11.88 8.46
N ALA A 10 -19.11 -10.67 8.98
CA ALA A 10 -20.15 -9.70 9.30
C ALA A 10 -20.93 -9.24 8.05
N ALA A 11 -20.23 -8.96 6.94
CA ALA A 11 -20.88 -8.58 5.68
C ALA A 11 -21.76 -9.72 5.12
N ALA A 12 -21.26 -10.95 5.12
CA ALA A 12 -21.98 -12.12 4.63
C ALA A 12 -23.24 -12.43 5.48
N ILE A 13 -23.14 -12.34 6.80
CA ILE A 13 -24.28 -12.54 7.72
C ILE A 13 -25.32 -11.42 7.53
N SER A 14 -24.88 -10.17 7.40
CA SER A 14 -25.79 -9.04 7.18
C SER A 14 -26.58 -9.19 5.88
N ALA A 15 -25.92 -9.60 4.79
CA ALA A 15 -26.57 -9.90 3.52
C ALA A 15 -27.57 -11.07 3.66
N ALA A 16 -27.20 -12.13 4.39
CA ALA A 16 -28.07 -13.27 4.61
C ALA A 16 -29.32 -12.93 5.43
N LEU A 17 -29.20 -12.03 6.41
CA LEU A 17 -30.33 -11.52 7.21
C LEU A 17 -31.25 -10.61 6.38
N LEU A 18 -30.67 -9.78 5.50
CA LEU A 18 -31.45 -8.95 4.57
C LEU A 18 -32.29 -9.81 3.61
N GLU A 19 -31.69 -10.86 3.05
CA GLU A 19 -32.41 -11.78 2.17
C GLU A 19 -33.50 -12.55 2.94
N ARG A 20 -33.19 -13.04 4.15
CA ARG A 20 -34.18 -13.68 5.02
C ARG A 20 -35.37 -12.77 5.31
N HIS A 21 -35.16 -11.47 5.46
CA HIS A 21 -36.23 -10.51 5.70
C HIS A 21 -37.19 -10.39 4.49
N ARG A 22 -36.68 -10.56 3.27
CA ARG A 22 -37.48 -10.46 2.03
C ARG A 22 -38.16 -11.77 1.65
N SER A 23 -37.44 -12.89 1.73
CA SER A 23 -37.95 -14.19 1.27
C SER A 23 -38.46 -15.09 2.39
N GLY A 24 -38.20 -14.77 3.65
CA GLY A 24 -38.51 -15.61 4.81
C GLY A 24 -37.60 -16.84 4.95
N LYS A 25 -36.60 -17.01 4.08
CA LYS A 25 -35.73 -18.19 4.05
C LYS A 25 -34.34 -17.89 4.60
N GLY A 26 -33.81 -18.82 5.39
CA GLY A 26 -32.41 -18.81 5.80
C GLY A 26 -31.49 -19.42 4.72
N GLN A 27 -30.19 -19.16 4.85
CA GLN A 27 -29.16 -19.75 3.99
C GLN A 27 -27.86 -19.98 4.78
N ALA A 28 -27.06 -20.95 4.34
CA ALA A 28 -25.71 -21.14 4.85
C ALA A 28 -24.74 -20.20 4.11
N VAL A 29 -23.85 -19.55 4.87
CA VAL A 29 -22.78 -18.70 4.32
C VAL A 29 -21.42 -19.25 4.75
N THR A 30 -20.52 -19.45 3.79
CA THR A 30 -19.16 -19.93 4.06
C THR A 30 -18.17 -18.79 3.83
N VAL A 31 -17.44 -18.40 4.86
CA VAL A 31 -16.41 -17.36 4.79
C VAL A 31 -15.06 -17.96 5.13
N SER A 32 -14.08 -17.75 4.26
CA SER A 32 -12.70 -18.20 4.44
C SER A 32 -11.73 -17.02 4.48
N GLY A 33 -10.51 -17.27 4.96
CA GLY A 33 -9.44 -16.26 4.91
C GLY A 33 -9.09 -15.81 3.49
N LEU A 34 -9.36 -16.64 2.47
CA LEU A 34 -9.14 -16.28 1.07
C LEU A 34 -10.09 -15.16 0.60
N HIS A 35 -11.33 -15.14 1.12
CA HIS A 35 -12.23 -14.02 0.91
C HIS A 35 -11.61 -12.75 1.50
N GLY A 36 -11.12 -12.85 2.74
CA GLY A 36 -10.28 -11.87 3.44
C GLY A 36 -9.20 -11.24 2.56
N VAL A 37 -8.34 -12.10 2.03
CA VAL A 37 -7.22 -11.70 1.17
C VAL A 37 -7.72 -11.05 -0.12
N SER A 38 -8.80 -11.54 -0.71
CA SER A 38 -9.30 -11.04 -1.99
C SER A 38 -9.81 -9.60 -1.92
N GLU A 39 -10.39 -9.17 -0.80
CA GLU A 39 -10.79 -7.76 -0.62
C GLU A 39 -9.59 -6.83 -0.40
N VAL A 40 -8.61 -7.25 0.38
CA VAL A 40 -7.46 -6.37 0.74
C VAL A 40 -6.37 -6.32 -0.32
N THR A 41 -6.33 -7.28 -1.24
CA THR A 41 -5.29 -7.36 -2.28
C THR A 41 -5.38 -6.21 -3.31
N GLY A 42 -6.41 -5.36 -3.25
CA GLY A 42 -6.59 -4.23 -4.17
C GLY A 42 -6.83 -4.70 -5.61
N PRO A 43 -6.84 -3.81 -6.62
CA PRO A 43 -7.01 -4.19 -8.02
C PRO A 43 -5.76 -4.88 -8.58
N VAL A 44 -5.39 -6.05 -8.04
CA VAL A 44 -4.38 -6.92 -8.62
C VAL A 44 -5.09 -7.99 -9.42
N ARG A 45 -5.45 -7.61 -10.66
CA ARG A 45 -5.46 -8.49 -11.85
C ARG A 45 -5.42 -7.60 -13.09
N VAL A 46 -4.28 -6.95 -13.35
CA VAL A 46 -3.86 -6.81 -14.75
C VAL A 46 -3.31 -8.18 -15.13
N LEU A 47 -4.19 -9.09 -15.53
CA LEU A 47 -3.83 -10.44 -16.02
C LEU A 47 -2.85 -10.38 -17.21
N ALA A 48 -2.70 -9.21 -17.82
CA ALA A 48 -1.81 -8.94 -18.94
C ALA A 48 -0.38 -8.51 -18.53
N ASP A 49 -0.14 -8.14 -17.27
CA ASP A 49 1.17 -7.65 -16.84
C ASP A 49 2.01 -8.78 -16.22
N PRO A 50 3.32 -8.82 -16.53
CA PRO A 50 4.23 -9.77 -15.90
C PRO A 50 4.24 -9.53 -14.38
N PRO A 51 4.39 -10.61 -13.58
CA PRO A 51 4.51 -10.48 -12.13
C PRO A 51 5.69 -9.55 -11.80
N LEU A 52 5.47 -8.64 -10.84
CA LEU A 52 6.53 -7.74 -10.40
C LEU A 52 7.75 -8.53 -9.93
N PRO A 53 8.98 -8.07 -10.24
CA PRO A 53 10.19 -8.70 -9.73
C PRO A 53 10.14 -8.81 -8.21
N ARG A 54 10.52 -9.96 -7.67
CA ARG A 54 10.66 -10.13 -6.22
C ARG A 54 11.64 -9.06 -5.70
N GLY A 55 11.25 -8.33 -4.67
CA GLY A 55 12.07 -7.26 -4.07
C GLY A 55 11.77 -5.85 -4.61
N ALA A 56 10.88 -5.68 -5.58
CA ALA A 56 10.34 -4.38 -5.95
C ALA A 56 8.96 -4.19 -5.28
N PRO A 57 8.88 -3.62 -4.06
CA PRO A 57 7.60 -3.37 -3.43
C PRO A 57 6.75 -2.46 -4.34
N LEU A 58 5.44 -2.77 -4.43
CA LEU A 58 4.45 -1.90 -5.03
C LEU A 58 4.59 -0.51 -4.38
N GLY A 59 4.90 0.51 -5.17
CA GLY A 59 5.17 1.86 -4.67
C GLY A 59 6.65 2.24 -4.55
N ALA A 60 7.61 1.45 -5.04
CA ALA A 60 9.05 1.79 -5.04
C ALA A 60 9.46 3.02 -5.89
N SER A 61 8.52 3.92 -6.23
CA SER A 61 8.84 5.23 -6.78
C SER A 61 9.70 6.01 -5.78
N PRO A 62 10.71 6.77 -6.25
CA PRO A 62 11.46 7.69 -5.40
C PRO A 62 10.56 8.64 -4.58
N SER A 63 9.37 8.93 -5.10
CA SER A 63 8.39 9.80 -4.46
C SER A 63 7.56 9.15 -3.34
N TYR A 64 7.64 7.82 -3.16
CA TYR A 64 6.78 7.05 -2.24
C TYR A 64 7.55 5.90 -1.53
N ARG A 65 8.58 6.21 -0.74
CA ARG A 65 9.48 5.18 -0.16
C ARG A 65 10.07 5.59 1.19
N LEU A 66 10.52 4.59 1.96
CA LEU A 66 11.37 4.76 3.15
C LEU A 66 12.83 5.07 2.78
N TYR A 67 13.40 6.08 3.44
CA TYR A 67 14.80 6.51 3.36
C TYR A 67 15.46 6.43 4.73
N GLU A 68 16.66 5.86 4.79
CA GLU A 68 17.49 5.90 5.99
C GLU A 68 18.22 7.25 6.06
N CYS A 69 18.07 7.94 7.19
CA CYS A 69 18.73 9.20 7.48
C CYS A 69 20.12 8.97 8.07
N GLY A 70 20.97 10.02 8.08
CA GLY A 70 22.35 9.92 8.57
C GLY A 70 22.48 9.62 10.08
N ASP A 71 21.38 9.70 10.82
CA ASP A 71 21.24 9.34 12.23
C ASP A 71 20.76 7.89 12.43
N GLY A 72 20.63 7.12 11.35
CA GLY A 72 20.11 5.74 11.37
C GLY A 72 18.60 5.64 11.60
N GLN A 73 17.89 6.77 11.63
CA GLN A 73 16.41 6.77 11.68
C GLN A 73 15.82 6.68 10.27
N TRP A 74 14.56 6.28 10.18
CA TRP A 74 13.87 6.09 8.91
C TRP A 74 12.85 7.19 8.66
N PHE A 75 12.86 7.74 7.44
CA PHE A 75 11.94 8.76 6.96
C PHE A 75 11.09 8.19 5.81
N PHE A 76 9.77 8.24 5.94
CA PHE A 76 8.85 7.85 4.87
C PHE A 76 8.48 9.07 4.02
N LEU A 77 8.92 9.09 2.76
CA LEU A 77 8.53 10.12 1.79
C LEU A 77 7.26 9.67 1.07
N ALA A 78 6.13 10.35 1.32
CA ALA A 78 4.81 10.02 0.77
C ALA A 78 4.28 11.08 -0.22
N THR A 79 5.10 11.46 -1.20
CA THR A 79 4.83 12.56 -2.15
C THR A 79 4.39 12.07 -3.52
N LEU A 80 3.33 11.25 -3.57
CA LEU A 80 2.89 10.55 -4.78
C LEU A 80 2.60 11.48 -5.98
N PHE A 81 2.18 12.73 -5.72
CA PHE A 81 1.92 13.72 -6.75
C PHE A 81 3.08 14.70 -6.95
N VAL A 82 3.31 15.09 -8.20
CA VAL A 82 4.40 15.97 -8.64
C VAL A 82 4.52 17.27 -7.85
N ALA A 83 3.38 17.90 -7.50
CA ALA A 83 3.37 19.14 -6.72
C ALA A 83 3.97 18.95 -5.33
N PHE A 84 3.63 17.86 -4.64
CA PHE A 84 4.18 17.53 -3.33
C PHE A 84 5.64 17.11 -3.42
N TYR A 85 6.01 16.39 -4.49
CA TYR A 85 7.38 15.98 -4.71
C TYR A 85 8.32 17.18 -4.90
N HIS A 86 7.93 18.17 -5.72
CA HIS A 86 8.71 19.40 -5.88
C HIS A 86 8.90 20.16 -4.57
N ARG A 87 7.84 20.26 -3.75
CA ARG A 87 7.92 20.90 -2.44
C ARG A 87 8.86 20.14 -1.50
N ALA A 88 8.85 18.81 -1.52
CA ALA A 88 9.77 18.01 -0.72
C ALA A 88 11.23 18.19 -1.16
N ILE A 89 11.51 18.18 -2.47
CA ILE A 89 12.86 18.44 -3.00
C ILE A 89 13.35 19.85 -2.62
N GLN A 90 12.48 20.86 -2.65
CA GLN A 90 12.80 22.21 -2.17
C GLN A 90 13.09 22.23 -0.66
N ALA A 91 12.26 21.59 0.16
CA ALA A 91 12.44 21.52 1.61
C ALA A 91 13.72 20.78 2.02
N LEU A 92 14.13 19.78 1.24
CA LEU A 92 15.39 19.07 1.41
C LEU A 92 16.61 19.88 0.94
N GLY A 93 16.41 21.07 0.36
CA GLY A 93 17.48 21.91 -0.18
C GLY A 93 18.11 21.35 -1.46
N LEU A 94 17.39 20.49 -2.18
CA LEU A 94 17.86 19.81 -3.40
C LEU A 94 17.41 20.53 -4.68
N GLY A 95 16.65 21.62 -4.58
CA GLY A 95 16.19 22.42 -5.72
C GLY A 95 17.26 23.37 -6.26
N THR A 96 17.69 23.17 -7.50
CA THR A 96 18.25 24.18 -8.45
C THR A 96 19.27 25.23 -7.97
N THR A 97 20.12 24.96 -6.98
CA THR A 97 21.33 25.78 -6.75
C THR A 97 22.53 24.95 -6.29
N GLY A 98 23.35 24.53 -7.26
CA GLY A 98 24.81 24.75 -7.27
C GLY A 98 25.73 24.20 -6.17
N ARG A 99 25.30 23.41 -5.18
CA ARG A 99 26.24 22.78 -4.23
C ARG A 99 25.73 21.45 -3.67
N PRO A 100 26.40 20.31 -3.91
CA PRO A 100 26.07 19.09 -3.21
C PRO A 100 26.34 19.30 -1.71
N SER A 101 25.29 19.21 -0.89
CA SER A 101 25.45 19.21 0.56
C SER A 101 26.15 17.92 0.99
N PRO A 102 26.99 17.91 2.03
CA PRO A 102 27.67 16.70 2.49
C PRO A 102 26.72 15.57 2.90
N ARG A 103 25.44 15.90 3.16
CA ARG A 103 24.39 14.97 3.60
C ARG A 103 23.68 14.25 2.45
N THR A 104 23.93 14.64 1.20
CA THR A 104 23.33 14.03 -0.01
C THR A 104 23.96 12.67 -0.39
N ARG A 105 24.94 12.17 0.39
CA ARG A 105 25.60 10.87 0.19
C ARG A 105 24.72 9.65 0.47
N CYS A 106 23.51 9.83 1.01
CA CYS A 106 22.60 8.72 1.30
C CYS A 106 21.84 8.19 0.06
N TRP A 107 22.05 8.76 -1.13
CA TRP A 107 21.59 8.16 -2.38
C TRP A 107 22.70 7.36 -3.07
N PRO A 108 22.66 6.04 -2.89
CA PRO A 108 22.60 5.17 -4.05
C PRO A 108 21.41 4.23 -3.93
N ALA A 109 20.60 4.15 -4.99
CA ALA A 109 19.90 2.91 -5.27
C ALA A 109 21.00 1.84 -5.42
N ARG A 110 21.16 0.99 -4.41
CA ARG A 110 22.04 -0.18 -4.51
C ARG A 110 21.44 -1.13 -5.57
N PRO A 111 22.28 -1.79 -6.40
CA PRO A 111 21.84 -2.69 -7.46
C PRO A 111 20.99 -3.85 -6.93
#